data_AF-A0ABD5WDY1-F1
#
_entry.id   AF-A0ABD5WDY1-F1
#
_cell.length_a   1.000
_cell.length_b   1.000
_cell.length_c   1.000
_cell.angle_alpha   90.00
_cell.angle_beta   90.00
_cell.angle_gamma   90.00
#
_symmetry.space_group_name_H-M   'P 1'
#
loop_
_entity.id
_entity.type
_entity.pdbx_description
1 polymer ?
#
loop_
_entity_poly.entity_id
_entity_poly.type
_entity_poly.pdbx_seq_one_letter_code
_entity_poly.pdbx_strand_id
1 'polypeptide(L)'
;MDTEGTLAPATAAEARAEYDELVPAAKVAVREATKAMEFDRAEYDERVTGDVIETVRDALFASLLRVHVGTRAEFEAWLDDHPDYESDVAGSDNVDNVVWHPVAFAVDDPAVDGGDATHLAVAATWQAEREAALGTLRRRAFGRVYRGVVSDSDGEGDDDAAGDAAAASGGPDASDAPDEP
;
A
#
# COMPACT_ATOMS: atom_id res chain seq x y z
N MET A 1 15.91 16.43 -17.33
CA MET A 1 15.27 15.71 -16.23
C MET A 1 14.08 16.50 -15.67
N ASP A 2 12.92 15.85 -15.59
CA ASP A 2 11.69 16.36 -14.97
C ASP A 2 11.34 15.56 -13.72
N THR A 3 10.44 16.09 -12.88
CA THR A 3 9.90 15.38 -11.71
C THR A 3 8.37 15.42 -11.71
N GLU A 4 7.75 14.28 -11.45
CA GLU A 4 6.31 14.08 -11.33
C GLU A 4 5.96 13.60 -9.93
N GLY A 5 4.78 13.94 -9.41
CA GLY A 5 4.40 13.54 -8.04
C GLY A 5 5.13 14.31 -6.94
N THR A 6 4.71 14.12 -5.70
CA THR A 6 5.14 14.93 -4.56
C THR A 6 5.71 14.11 -3.41
N LEU A 7 5.21 12.88 -3.20
CA LEU A 7 5.57 12.03 -2.08
C LEU A 7 6.94 11.38 -2.30
N ALA A 8 7.86 11.64 -1.38
CA ALA A 8 9.14 10.95 -1.29
C ALA A 8 9.41 10.63 0.19
N PRO A 9 8.69 9.66 0.78
CA PRO A 9 8.85 9.32 2.18
C PRO A 9 10.30 8.93 2.49
N ALA A 10 10.90 9.54 3.50
CA ALA A 10 12.27 9.25 3.92
C ALA A 10 12.33 8.01 4.84
N THR A 11 11.19 7.60 5.40
CA THR A 11 11.09 6.43 6.29
C THR A 11 9.82 5.62 6.05
N ALA A 12 9.83 4.36 6.49
CA ALA A 12 8.64 3.52 6.52
C ALA A 12 7.50 4.14 7.34
N ALA A 13 7.83 4.82 8.45
CA ALA A 13 6.83 5.49 9.29
C ALA A 13 6.18 6.69 8.58
N GLU A 14 6.97 7.48 7.85
CA GLU A 14 6.45 8.57 7.01
C GLU A 14 5.57 8.01 5.89
N ALA A 15 5.98 6.91 5.25
CA ALA A 15 5.19 6.27 4.20
C ALA A 15 3.82 5.83 4.71
N ARG A 16 3.75 5.26 5.92
CA ARG A 16 2.50 4.90 6.60
C ARG A 16 1.64 6.12 6.89
N ALA A 17 2.23 7.17 7.48
CA ALA A 17 1.51 8.39 7.81
C ALA A 17 0.87 9.03 6.56
N GLU A 18 1.65 9.20 5.49
CA GLU A 18 1.18 9.74 4.21
C GLU A 18 0.09 8.84 3.58
N TYR A 19 0.22 7.51 3.70
CA TYR A 19 -0.77 6.57 3.21
C TYR A 19 -2.09 6.66 3.99
N ASP A 20 -2.04 6.81 5.31
CA ASP A 20 -3.23 6.94 6.16
C ASP A 20 -3.98 8.25 5.92
N GLU A 21 -3.27 9.34 5.61
CA GLU A 21 -3.87 10.62 5.24
C GLU A 21 -4.74 10.54 3.98
N LEU A 22 -4.55 9.52 3.14
CA LEU A 22 -5.32 9.33 1.91
C LEU A 22 -6.67 8.62 2.11
N VAL A 23 -6.97 8.09 3.30
CA VAL A 23 -8.25 7.39 3.58
C VAL A 23 -9.48 8.24 3.23
N PRO A 24 -9.59 9.53 3.63
CA PRO A 24 -10.73 10.35 3.28
C PRO A 24 -10.82 10.60 1.76
N ALA A 25 -9.68 10.82 1.10
CA ALA A 25 -9.64 11.07 -0.34
C ALA A 25 -10.09 9.83 -1.14
N ALA A 26 -9.66 8.63 -0.74
CA ALA A 26 -10.08 7.37 -1.36
C ALA A 26 -11.59 7.15 -1.24
N LYS A 27 -12.16 7.38 -0.05
CA LYS A 27 -13.62 7.30 0.17
C LYS A 27 -14.41 8.27 -0.70
N VAL A 28 -13.94 9.51 -0.83
CA VAL A 28 -14.58 10.51 -1.68
C VAL A 28 -14.51 10.11 -3.15
N ALA A 29 -13.33 9.66 -3.62
CA ALA A 29 -13.14 9.24 -5.00
C ALA A 29 -14.08 8.06 -5.38
N VAL A 30 -14.17 7.04 -4.52
CA VAL A 30 -15.10 5.92 -4.74
C VAL A 30 -16.54 6.39 -4.75
N ARG A 31 -16.95 7.21 -3.76
CA ARG A 31 -18.32 7.73 -3.68
C ARG A 31 -18.73 8.52 -4.91
N GLU A 32 -17.87 9.42 -5.40
CA GLU A 32 -18.20 10.21 -6.60
C GLU A 32 -18.19 9.35 -7.87
N ALA A 33 -17.30 8.35 -7.96
CA ALA A 33 -17.32 7.39 -9.06
C ALA A 33 -18.61 6.55 -9.09
N THR A 34 -19.02 5.97 -7.96
CA THR A 34 -20.25 5.16 -7.88
C THR A 34 -21.50 6.00 -8.10
N LYS A 35 -21.49 7.26 -7.64
CA LYS A 35 -22.58 8.21 -7.91
C LYS A 35 -22.69 8.55 -9.39
N ALA A 36 -21.57 8.73 -10.09
CA ALA A 36 -21.56 8.92 -11.55
C ALA A 36 -22.04 7.66 -12.31
N MET A 37 -21.88 6.49 -11.71
CA MET A 37 -22.43 5.21 -12.19
C MET A 37 -23.89 4.98 -11.78
N GLU A 38 -24.52 5.95 -11.11
CA GLU A 38 -25.92 5.88 -10.65
C GLU A 38 -26.21 4.73 -9.67
N PHE A 39 -25.21 4.26 -8.92
CA PHE A 39 -25.42 3.25 -7.88
C PHE A 39 -26.44 3.76 -6.86
N ASP A 40 -27.43 2.92 -6.55
CA ASP A 40 -28.31 3.17 -5.42
C ASP A 40 -27.62 2.80 -4.09
N ARG A 41 -28.32 3.04 -2.98
CA ARG A 41 -27.76 2.78 -1.65
C ARG A 41 -27.48 1.30 -1.41
N ALA A 42 -28.38 0.41 -1.84
CA ALA A 42 -28.22 -1.02 -1.58
C ALA A 42 -27.04 -1.57 -2.40
N GLU A 43 -26.93 -1.16 -3.66
CA GLU A 43 -25.80 -1.53 -4.52
C GLU A 43 -24.47 -0.97 -4.00
N TYR A 44 -24.45 0.28 -3.52
CA TYR A 44 -23.27 0.86 -2.88
C TYR A 44 -22.85 0.05 -1.64
N ASP A 45 -23.79 -0.22 -0.73
CA ASP A 45 -23.51 -0.94 0.51
C ASP A 45 -23.05 -2.39 0.26
N GLU A 46 -23.51 -3.03 -0.83
CA GLU A 46 -23.08 -4.37 -1.24
C GLU A 46 -21.70 -4.37 -1.90
N ARG A 47 -21.42 -3.41 -2.80
CA ARG A 47 -20.24 -3.45 -3.69
C ARG A 47 -19.06 -2.63 -3.20
N VAL A 48 -19.27 -1.59 -2.41
CA VAL A 48 -18.20 -0.73 -1.91
C VAL A 48 -17.71 -1.24 -0.57
N THR A 49 -16.80 -2.22 -0.65
CA THR A 49 -16.16 -2.82 0.53
C THR A 49 -14.94 -2.02 0.99
N GLY A 50 -14.39 -2.39 2.16
CA GLY A 50 -13.10 -1.88 2.63
C GLY A 50 -12.00 -2.05 1.57
N ASP A 51 -11.91 -3.24 0.96
CA ASP A 51 -10.93 -3.57 -0.08
C ASP A 51 -11.02 -2.65 -1.31
N VAL A 52 -12.22 -2.20 -1.67
CA VAL A 52 -12.40 -1.23 -2.78
C VAL A 52 -11.81 0.12 -2.39
N ILE A 53 -12.08 0.60 -1.17
CA ILE A 53 -11.49 1.85 -0.67
C ILE A 53 -9.97 1.73 -0.58
N GLU A 54 -9.45 0.62 -0.08
CA GLU A 54 -8.02 0.34 0.02
C GLU A 54 -7.36 0.32 -1.36
N THR A 55 -7.96 -0.37 -2.33
CA THR A 55 -7.44 -0.40 -3.71
C THR A 55 -7.35 0.99 -4.33
N VAL A 56 -8.33 1.87 -4.06
CA VAL A 56 -8.25 3.26 -4.51
C VAL A 56 -7.18 4.02 -3.75
N ARG A 57 -7.03 3.80 -2.44
CA ARG A 57 -5.96 4.38 -1.62
C ARG A 57 -4.57 3.99 -2.12
N ASP A 58 -4.35 2.71 -2.43
CA ASP A 58 -3.14 2.17 -3.07
C ASP A 58 -2.82 2.93 -4.36
N ALA A 59 -3.81 3.07 -5.23
CA ALA A 59 -3.65 3.76 -6.50
C ALA A 59 -3.33 5.25 -6.31
N LEU A 60 -4.01 5.93 -5.37
CA LEU A 60 -3.74 7.33 -5.04
C LEU A 60 -2.31 7.51 -4.53
N PHE A 61 -1.90 6.72 -3.54
CA PHE A 61 -0.54 6.79 -2.98
C PHE A 61 0.51 6.56 -4.06
N ALA A 62 0.37 5.48 -4.84
CA ALA A 62 1.27 5.18 -5.94
C ALA A 62 1.34 6.32 -6.98
N SER A 63 0.19 6.96 -7.29
CA SER A 63 0.14 8.10 -8.22
C SER A 63 0.85 9.35 -7.71
N LEU A 64 0.95 9.50 -6.39
CA LEU A 64 1.57 10.66 -5.74
C LEU A 64 3.06 10.49 -5.50
N LEU A 65 3.61 9.27 -5.62
CA LEU A 65 5.03 9.01 -5.52
C LEU A 65 5.81 9.90 -6.50
N ARG A 66 6.89 10.48 -5.98
CA ARG A 66 7.83 11.33 -6.70
C ARG A 66 8.63 10.49 -7.66
N VAL A 67 8.44 10.72 -8.95
CA VAL A 67 9.13 10.00 -10.02
C VAL A 67 9.98 10.99 -10.79
N HIS A 68 11.24 10.62 -10.97
CA HIS A 68 12.15 11.28 -11.87
C HIS A 68 11.94 10.77 -13.29
N VAL A 69 11.92 11.68 -14.26
CA VAL A 69 11.77 11.37 -15.68
C VAL A 69 12.97 11.92 -16.43
N GLY A 70 13.69 11.06 -17.12
CA GLY A 70 14.90 11.47 -17.83
C GLY A 70 15.37 10.44 -18.84
N THR A 71 16.58 10.69 -19.32
CA THR A 71 17.32 9.78 -20.17
C THR A 71 18.05 8.73 -19.34
N ARG A 72 18.49 7.66 -19.98
CA ARG A 72 19.33 6.62 -19.40
C ARG A 72 20.63 7.19 -18.86
N ALA A 73 21.27 8.10 -19.58
CA ALA A 73 22.48 8.77 -19.12
C ALA A 73 22.24 9.60 -17.84
N GLU A 74 21.09 10.26 -17.72
CA GLU A 74 20.71 10.98 -16.48
C GLU A 74 20.46 10.01 -15.32
N PHE A 75 19.87 8.84 -15.58
CA PHE A 75 19.65 7.79 -14.57
C PHE A 75 20.96 7.13 -14.12
N GLU A 76 21.85 6.79 -15.04
CA GLU A 76 23.16 6.21 -14.75
C GLU A 76 24.03 7.19 -13.95
N ALA A 77 24.05 8.47 -14.35
CA ALA A 77 24.74 9.52 -13.57
C ALA A 77 24.15 9.67 -12.16
N TRP A 78 22.82 9.53 -12.02
CA TRP A 78 22.18 9.55 -10.71
C TRP A 78 22.60 8.36 -9.84
N LEU A 79 22.73 7.15 -10.40
CA LEU A 79 23.22 5.96 -9.67
C LEU A 79 24.70 6.12 -9.27
N ASP A 80 25.54 6.69 -10.13
CA ASP A 80 26.94 6.96 -9.81
C ASP A 80 27.09 7.92 -8.61
N ASP A 81 26.18 8.90 -8.50
CA ASP A 81 26.12 9.84 -7.37
C ASP A 81 25.49 9.22 -6.10
N HIS A 82 24.80 8.07 -6.21
CA HIS A 82 24.08 7.40 -5.13
C HIS A 82 24.46 5.90 -5.04
N PRO A 83 25.71 5.57 -4.67
CA PRO A 83 26.23 4.20 -4.71
C PRO A 83 25.59 3.25 -3.69
N ASP A 84 24.79 3.79 -2.76
CA ASP A 84 23.98 3.05 -1.79
C ASP A 84 22.61 2.62 -2.33
N TYR A 85 22.31 2.94 -3.59
CA TYR A 85 21.10 2.51 -4.28
C TYR A 85 21.35 1.35 -5.24
N GLU A 86 20.56 0.29 -5.10
CA GLU A 86 20.44 -0.76 -6.10
C GLU A 86 19.29 -0.44 -7.06
N SER A 87 19.51 -0.66 -8.36
CA SER A 87 18.48 -0.40 -9.38
C SER A 87 17.63 -1.64 -9.66
N ASP A 88 16.30 -1.53 -9.53
CA ASP A 88 15.33 -2.51 -10.06
C ASP A 88 14.66 -1.93 -11.31
N VAL A 89 15.21 -2.24 -12.49
CA VAL A 89 14.77 -1.69 -13.77
C VAL A 89 13.82 -2.64 -14.49
N ALA A 90 12.64 -2.15 -14.84
CA ALA A 90 11.69 -2.83 -15.72
C ALA A 90 11.81 -2.36 -17.18
N GLY A 91 11.96 -3.30 -18.10
CA GLY A 91 11.89 -3.07 -19.54
C GLY A 91 13.18 -3.46 -20.26
N SER A 92 13.58 -2.71 -21.30
CA SER A 92 14.70 -3.08 -22.16
C SER A 92 15.89 -2.13 -21.98
N ASP A 93 17.10 -2.69 -21.99
CA ASP A 93 18.35 -1.93 -21.91
C ASP A 93 18.60 -1.08 -23.17
N ASN A 94 17.98 -1.42 -24.29
CA ASN A 94 18.11 -0.70 -25.58
C ASN A 94 17.20 0.53 -25.67
N VAL A 95 16.84 1.10 -24.53
CA VAL A 95 15.88 2.20 -24.44
C VAL A 95 16.51 3.39 -23.72
N ASP A 96 16.39 4.55 -24.38
CA ASP A 96 17.12 5.76 -23.99
C ASP A 96 16.42 6.55 -22.89
N ASN A 97 15.13 6.33 -22.62
CA ASN A 97 14.40 7.04 -21.57
C ASN A 97 14.07 6.12 -20.39
N VAL A 98 14.19 6.69 -19.20
CA VAL A 98 13.99 6.02 -17.92
C VAL A 98 13.12 6.90 -17.03
N VAL A 99 12.21 6.27 -16.31
CA VAL A 99 11.57 6.85 -15.13
C VAL A 99 12.06 6.09 -13.91
N TRP A 100 12.35 6.77 -12.81
CA TRP A 100 12.81 6.12 -11.58
C TRP A 100 12.27 6.80 -10.32
N HIS A 101 12.09 6.01 -9.27
CA HIS A 101 11.69 6.46 -7.95
C HIS A 101 12.68 5.90 -6.91
N PRO A 102 13.41 6.77 -6.21
CA PRO A 102 14.27 6.36 -5.11
C PRO A 102 13.46 6.10 -3.85
N VAL A 103 13.62 4.90 -3.29
CA VAL A 103 13.10 4.53 -1.97
C VAL A 103 14.17 4.87 -0.95
N ALA A 104 13.94 5.94 -0.21
CA ALA A 104 14.93 6.56 0.69
C ALA A 104 15.08 5.88 2.05
N PHE A 105 14.40 4.75 2.27
CA PHE A 105 14.60 3.92 3.45
C PHE A 105 15.00 2.50 3.05
N ALA A 106 15.75 1.86 3.93
CA ALA A 106 16.14 0.46 3.83
C ALA A 106 14.94 -0.45 3.52
N VAL A 107 15.09 -1.28 2.50
CA VAL A 107 14.13 -2.36 2.22
C VAL A 107 14.76 -3.69 2.62
N ASP A 108 14.07 -4.45 3.46
CA ASP A 108 14.41 -5.85 3.72
C ASP A 108 14.04 -6.67 2.49
N ASP A 109 14.96 -6.75 1.53
CA ASP A 109 14.73 -7.48 0.29
C ASP A 109 15.49 -8.82 0.28
N PRO A 110 14.79 -9.96 0.39
CA PRO A 110 15.42 -11.27 0.36
C PRO A 110 15.97 -11.64 -1.04
N ALA A 111 15.67 -10.89 -2.09
CA ALA A 111 16.25 -11.08 -3.42
C ALA A 111 17.60 -10.38 -3.61
N VAL A 112 18.00 -9.50 -2.68
CA VAL A 112 19.33 -8.85 -2.67
C VAL A 112 20.29 -9.78 -1.92
N ASP A 113 21.03 -10.58 -2.68
CA ASP A 113 21.89 -11.64 -2.16
C ASP A 113 23.14 -11.03 -1.49
N GLY A 114 23.09 -10.87 -0.16
CA GLY A 114 24.25 -10.68 0.71
C GLY A 114 24.77 -9.26 0.90
N GLY A 115 24.29 -8.58 1.95
CA GLY A 115 25.07 -7.57 2.69
C GLY A 115 24.46 -6.16 2.72
N ASP A 116 24.21 -5.68 3.94
CA ASP A 116 23.73 -4.33 4.32
C ASP A 116 22.43 -3.84 3.66
N ALA A 117 21.55 -3.27 4.48
CA ALA A 117 20.34 -2.60 4.03
C ALA A 117 20.68 -1.57 2.95
N THR A 118 20.26 -1.86 1.71
CA THR A 118 20.55 -1.04 0.53
C THR A 118 19.27 -0.30 0.13
N HIS A 119 19.40 0.96 -0.29
CA HIS A 119 18.26 1.70 -0.82
C HIS A 119 17.89 1.17 -2.20
N LEU A 120 16.63 1.31 -2.61
CA LEU A 120 16.16 0.79 -3.89
C LEU A 120 15.74 1.90 -4.83
N ALA A 121 16.21 1.88 -6.06
CA ALA A 121 15.73 2.72 -7.15
C ALA A 121 14.84 1.88 -8.09
N VAL A 122 13.52 1.99 -7.93
CA VAL A 122 12.57 1.30 -8.82
C VAL A 122 12.45 2.10 -10.11
N ALA A 123 12.72 1.47 -11.24
CA ALA A 123 12.75 2.14 -12.54
C ALA A 123 11.95 1.42 -13.62
N ALA A 124 11.56 2.17 -14.65
CA ALA A 124 10.97 1.62 -15.87
C ALA A 124 11.47 2.38 -17.10
N THR A 125 11.68 1.67 -18.20
CA THR A 125 12.17 2.24 -19.46
C THR A 125 11.03 2.54 -20.43
N TRP A 126 11.18 3.55 -21.30
CA TRP A 126 10.18 3.86 -22.34
C TRP A 126 10.79 4.47 -23.61
N GLN A 127 10.21 4.13 -24.77
CA GLN A 127 10.55 4.75 -26.06
C GLN A 127 9.57 5.86 -26.43
N ALA A 128 8.31 5.49 -26.68
CA ALA A 128 7.25 6.45 -27.06
C ALA A 128 6.21 6.70 -25.95
N GLU A 129 5.99 5.72 -25.08
CA GLU A 129 4.86 5.70 -24.15
C GLU A 129 5.28 6.05 -22.71
N ARG A 130 5.55 7.34 -22.46
CA ARG A 130 5.95 7.85 -21.14
C ARG A 130 4.97 7.50 -20.03
N GLU A 131 3.67 7.71 -20.26
CA GLU A 131 2.63 7.51 -19.24
C GLU A 131 2.50 6.03 -18.84
N ALA A 132 2.68 5.11 -19.79
CA ALA A 132 2.67 3.68 -19.51
C ALA A 132 3.83 3.26 -18.60
N ALA A 133 5.02 3.84 -18.80
CA ALA A 133 6.15 3.59 -17.92
C ALA A 133 5.97 4.19 -16.52
N LEU A 134 5.41 5.40 -16.40
CA LEU A 134 5.05 5.97 -15.10
C LEU A 134 4.07 5.07 -14.35
N GLY A 135 3.01 4.60 -15.02
CA GLY A 135 2.04 3.67 -14.42
C GLY A 135 2.66 2.33 -14.01
N THR A 136 3.59 1.82 -14.82
CA THR A 136 4.32 0.58 -14.54
C THR A 136 5.22 0.73 -13.31
N LEU A 137 6.05 1.77 -13.29
CA LEU A 137 6.93 2.08 -12.17
C LEU A 137 6.13 2.24 -10.87
N ARG A 138 5.07 3.05 -10.87
CA ARG A 138 4.27 3.33 -9.67
C ARG A 138 3.63 2.07 -9.09
N ARG A 139 3.07 1.22 -9.96
CA ARG A 139 2.50 -0.07 -9.55
C ARG A 139 3.55 -1.00 -8.96
N ARG A 140 4.75 -1.06 -9.57
CA ARG A 140 5.87 -1.86 -9.09
C ARG A 140 6.39 -1.36 -7.75
N ALA A 141 6.66 -0.06 -7.64
CA ALA A 141 7.13 0.57 -6.41
C ALA A 141 6.15 0.30 -5.26
N PHE A 142 4.84 0.51 -5.50
CA PHE A 142 3.84 0.23 -4.49
C PHE A 142 3.79 -1.26 -4.10
N GLY A 143 3.62 -2.16 -5.07
CA GLY A 143 3.42 -3.57 -4.78
C GLY A 143 4.65 -4.25 -4.15
N ARG A 144 5.86 -3.82 -4.51
CA ARG A 144 7.11 -4.41 -4.05
C ARG A 144 7.59 -3.86 -2.72
N VAL A 145 7.45 -2.55 -2.51
CA VAL A 145 8.03 -1.85 -1.36
C VAL A 145 6.94 -1.43 -0.40
N TYR A 146 6.04 -0.56 -0.85
CA TYR A 146 5.14 0.13 0.05
C TYR A 146 4.03 -0.76 0.61
N ARG A 147 3.59 -1.78 -0.13
CA ARG A 147 2.54 -2.70 0.34
C ARG A 147 2.93 -3.37 1.66
N GLY A 148 4.13 -3.95 1.77
CA GLY A 148 4.59 -4.53 3.03
C GLY A 148 4.67 -3.48 4.15
N VAL A 149 5.24 -2.32 3.82
CA VAL A 149 5.38 -1.20 4.77
C VAL A 149 4.04 -0.77 5.36
N VAL A 150 3.00 -0.60 4.53
CA VAL A 150 1.70 -0.06 4.99
C VAL A 150 0.74 -1.12 5.51
N SER A 151 0.93 -2.40 5.15
CA SER A 151 0.09 -3.51 5.66
C SER A 151 0.58 -4.08 7.01
N ASP A 152 1.86 -3.88 7.38
CA ASP A 152 2.43 -4.40 8.63
C ASP A 152 1.84 -3.77 9.92
N SER A 153 0.86 -2.86 9.83
CA SER A 153 0.15 -2.33 11.01
C SER A 153 -0.98 -3.22 11.53
N ASP A 154 -1.39 -4.26 10.79
CA ASP A 154 -2.52 -5.13 11.18
C ASP A 154 -2.10 -6.38 11.97
N GLY A 155 -0.83 -6.49 12.36
CA GLY A 155 -0.24 -7.69 12.98
C GLY A 155 -0.18 -7.72 14.51
N GLU A 156 -0.73 -6.74 15.23
CA GLU A 156 -0.65 -6.68 16.70
C GLU A 156 -1.99 -6.27 17.33
N GLY A 157 -2.99 -7.15 17.25
CA GLY A 157 -4.24 -6.93 17.99
C GLY A 157 -5.47 -7.72 17.52
N ASP A 158 -5.45 -9.05 17.63
CA ASP A 158 -6.68 -9.83 17.92
C ASP A 158 -6.33 -11.22 18.44
N ASP A 159 -5.88 -11.29 19.69
CA ASP A 159 -5.88 -12.52 20.48
C ASP A 159 -6.12 -12.15 21.94
N ASP A 160 -7.35 -11.77 22.28
CA ASP A 160 -7.91 -12.02 23.61
C ASP A 160 -9.44 -11.93 23.59
N ALA A 161 -10.04 -13.08 23.24
CA ALA A 161 -11.21 -13.69 23.86
C ALA A 161 -12.39 -12.77 24.24
N ALA A 162 -13.38 -12.73 23.35
CA ALA A 162 -14.75 -12.66 23.77
C ALA A 162 -15.13 -13.91 24.59
N GLY A 163 -15.61 -13.72 25.81
CA GLY A 163 -16.58 -14.64 26.40
C GLY A 163 -16.46 -14.95 27.89
N ASP A 164 -16.73 -14.00 28.77
CA ASP A 164 -17.57 -14.31 29.93
C ASP A 164 -18.31 -13.07 30.45
N ALA A 165 -19.59 -13.00 30.11
CA ALA A 165 -20.54 -12.12 30.78
C ALA A 165 -21.94 -12.73 30.69
N ALA A 166 -22.34 -13.47 31.72
CA ALA A 166 -23.75 -13.53 32.13
C ALA A 166 -23.88 -13.97 33.60
N ALA A 167 -23.86 -13.00 34.50
CA ALA A 167 -24.50 -13.14 35.79
C ALA A 167 -26.03 -13.04 35.62
N ALA A 168 -26.78 -14.03 36.09
CA ALA A 168 -28.19 -13.87 36.45
C ALA A 168 -28.55 -14.78 37.65
N SER A 169 -28.91 -14.07 38.72
CA SER A 169 -29.45 -14.43 40.03
C SER A 169 -30.62 -15.43 40.13
N GLY A 170 -30.66 -16.18 41.23
CA GLY A 170 -31.84 -16.30 42.13
C GLY A 170 -32.70 -17.58 42.05
N GLY A 171 -32.65 -18.43 43.10
CA GLY A 171 -33.44 -19.68 43.31
C GLY A 171 -34.92 -19.49 43.68
N PRO A 172 -35.61 -20.38 44.45
CA PRO A 172 -35.20 -21.65 45.06
C PRO A 172 -36.03 -22.88 44.58
N ASP A 173 -35.50 -24.10 44.75
CA ASP A 173 -36.27 -25.34 44.57
C ASP A 173 -36.69 -25.89 45.95
N ALA A 174 -38.00 -25.94 46.16
CA ALA A 174 -38.64 -26.62 47.26
C ALA A 174 -39.60 -27.65 46.64
N SER A 175 -39.24 -28.93 46.73
CA SER A 175 -40.17 -30.06 46.71
C SER A 175 -39.44 -31.30 47.23
N ASP A 176 -39.60 -31.51 48.53
CA ASP A 176 -39.34 -32.78 49.21
C ASP A 176 -40.70 -33.46 49.50
N ALA A 177 -40.70 -34.80 49.45
CA ALA A 177 -41.77 -35.79 49.70
C ALA A 177 -42.66 -36.26 48.51
N PRO A 178 -43.20 -37.50 48.57
CA PRO A 178 -42.48 -38.77 48.70
C PRO A 178 -42.93 -39.84 47.66
N ASP A 179 -42.20 -40.94 47.64
CA ASP A 179 -42.41 -42.19 46.90
C ASP A 179 -43.52 -43.04 47.57
N GLU A 180 -44.52 -43.53 46.83
CA GLU A 180 -45.25 -44.80 47.10
C GLU A 180 -46.20 -45.17 45.95
N PRO A 181 -46.41 -46.48 45.72
CA PRO A 181 -47.70 -47.08 46.12
C PRO A 181 -47.59 -48.31 47.03
#